data_AF-A0A6B1CIZ2-F1
#
_entry.id   AF-A0A6B1CIZ2-F1
#
_cell.length_a   1.000
_cell.length_b   1.000
_cell.length_c   1.000
_cell.angle_alpha   90.00
_cell.angle_beta   90.00
_cell.angle_gamma   90.00
#
_symmetry.space_group_name_H-M   'P 1'
#
loop_
_entity.id
_entity.type
_entity.pdbx_description
1 polymer ?
#
loop_
_entity_poly.entity_id
_entity_poly.type
_entity_poly.pdbx_seq_one_letter_code
_entity_poly.pdbx_strand_id
1 'polypeptide(L)'
;MLPKEIFLSHSDHDRQFVKKLVAMMRRHGLPVWYSRTNILGAQQWHDEIGAALHRCDWFVLVLSPSAVESMWVKRELMFSLQQNRFENKIVPLLYQTCDYDQLSWTLSSFQMIDFTQTFEQGCRDLLLLWGLGYQA
;
A
#
# COMPACT_ATOMS: atom_id res chain seq x y z
N MET A 1 -14.59 -7.41 5.09
CA MET A 1 -14.84 -7.88 3.71
C MET A 1 -13.49 -8.19 3.08
N LEU A 2 -13.35 -9.32 2.39
CA LEU A 2 -12.10 -9.67 1.70
C LEU A 2 -11.87 -8.74 0.48
N PRO A 3 -10.64 -8.27 0.23
CA PRO A 3 -10.29 -7.51 -0.96
C PRO A 3 -10.53 -8.30 -2.25
N LYS A 4 -11.13 -7.68 -3.27
CA LYS A 4 -11.10 -8.21 -4.63
C LYS A 4 -9.72 -8.06 -5.24
N GLU A 5 -9.11 -6.88 -5.08
CA GLU A 5 -7.72 -6.62 -5.45
C GLU A 5 -7.17 -5.42 -4.67
N ILE A 6 -5.97 -5.58 -4.14
CA ILE A 6 -5.27 -4.57 -3.38
C ILE A 6 -4.35 -3.78 -4.30
N PHE A 7 -4.48 -2.46 -4.31
CA PHE A 7 -3.47 -1.57 -4.84
C PHE A 7 -2.38 -1.35 -3.78
N LEU A 8 -1.14 -1.77 -4.04
CA LEU A 8 -0.03 -1.62 -3.11
C LEU A 8 0.92 -0.50 -3.57
N SER A 9 0.71 0.69 -3.01
CA SER A 9 1.54 1.88 -3.23
C SER A 9 2.82 1.80 -2.39
N HIS A 10 3.97 2.03 -3.01
CA HIS A 10 5.28 1.94 -2.37
C HIS A 10 6.35 2.75 -3.14
N SER A 11 7.48 3.03 -2.49
CA SER A 11 8.66 3.54 -3.20
C SER A 11 9.39 2.42 -3.93
N ASP A 12 9.97 2.73 -5.08
CA ASP A 12 10.86 1.83 -5.83
C ASP A 12 12.07 1.36 -5.01
N HIS A 13 12.45 2.12 -3.98
CA HIS A 13 13.52 1.78 -3.04
C HIS A 13 13.11 0.69 -2.03
N ASP A 14 11.81 0.46 -1.83
CA ASP A 14 11.27 -0.52 -0.88
C ASP A 14 10.97 -1.88 -1.52
N ARG A 15 11.40 -2.09 -2.77
CA ARG A 15 11.06 -3.26 -3.59
C ARG A 15 11.38 -4.60 -2.93
N GLN A 16 12.45 -4.69 -2.15
CA GLN A 16 12.80 -5.94 -1.48
C GLN A 16 11.76 -6.33 -0.41
N PHE A 17 11.32 -5.36 0.40
CA PHE A 17 10.26 -5.55 1.38
C PHE A 17 8.93 -5.86 0.69
N VAL A 18 8.56 -5.08 -0.33
CA VAL A 18 7.31 -5.23 -1.07
C VAL A 18 7.19 -6.59 -1.74
N LYS A 19 8.28 -7.14 -2.30
CA LYS A 19 8.28 -8.51 -2.85
C LYS A 19 7.90 -9.55 -1.78
N LYS A 20 8.45 -9.44 -0.57
CA LYS A 20 8.11 -10.35 0.55
C LYS A 20 6.66 -10.17 0.98
N LEU A 21 6.19 -8.94 1.11
CA LEU A 21 4.83 -8.60 1.50
C LEU A 21 3.80 -9.15 0.48
N VAL A 22 4.03 -8.92 -0.81
CA VAL A 22 3.17 -9.44 -1.90
C VAL A 22 3.14 -10.97 -1.91
N ALA A 23 4.30 -11.62 -1.72
CA ALA A 23 4.35 -13.08 -1.65
C ALA A 23 3.54 -13.62 -0.46
N MET A 24 3.61 -12.97 0.70
CA MET A 24 2.78 -13.29 1.86
C MET A 24 1.29 -13.10 1.55
N MET A 25 0.88 -11.92 1.08
CA MET A 25 -0.53 -11.63 0.76
C MET A 25 -1.12 -12.63 -0.23
N ARG A 26 -0.40 -12.95 -1.30
CA ARG A 26 -0.85 -13.92 -2.32
C ARG A 26 -0.96 -15.34 -1.78
N ARG A 27 -0.06 -15.75 -0.88
CA ARG A 27 -0.14 -17.04 -0.18
C ARG A 27 -1.43 -17.16 0.64
N HIS A 28 -1.93 -16.04 1.15
CA HIS A 28 -3.19 -15.94 1.89
C HIS A 28 -4.41 -15.64 1.00
N GLY A 29 -4.28 -15.80 -0.32
CA GLY A 29 -5.41 -15.65 -1.26
C GLY A 29 -5.81 -14.20 -1.53
N LEU A 30 -4.97 -13.22 -1.18
CA LEU A 30 -5.23 -11.81 -1.46
C LEU A 30 -4.61 -11.41 -2.81
N PRO A 31 -5.42 -10.99 -3.80
CA PRO A 31 -4.90 -10.47 -5.06
C PRO A 31 -4.27 -9.10 -4.83
N VAL A 32 -3.06 -8.91 -5.36
CA VAL A 32 -2.28 -7.67 -5.18
C VAL A 32 -1.73 -7.20 -6.51
N TRP A 33 -1.97 -5.93 -6.78
CA TRP A 33 -1.32 -5.16 -7.82
C TRP A 33 -0.32 -4.17 -7.23
N TYR A 34 0.82 -4.06 -7.89
CA TYR A 34 1.86 -3.07 -7.61
C TYR A 34 2.66 -2.84 -8.90
N SER A 35 3.19 -1.64 -9.08
CA SER A 35 4.09 -1.38 -10.22
C SER A 35 5.39 -2.19 -10.05
N ARG A 36 5.77 -2.96 -11.08
CA ARG A 36 7.03 -3.73 -11.10
C ARG A 36 8.19 -2.94 -11.72
N THR A 37 7.89 -1.88 -12.43
CA THR A 37 8.82 -1.12 -13.27
C THR A 37 8.89 0.33 -12.80
N ASN A 38 10.06 0.96 -12.95
CA ASN A 38 10.14 2.42 -12.89
C ASN A 38 9.23 2.96 -13.99
N ILE A 39 8.20 3.70 -13.62
CA ILE A 39 7.36 4.39 -14.58
C ILE A 39 8.13 5.61 -15.05
N LEU A 40 8.61 5.55 -16.29
CA LEU A 40 9.51 6.56 -16.85
C LEU A 40 8.77 7.81 -17.36
N GLY A 41 7.43 7.76 -17.48
CA GLY A 41 6.65 8.85 -18.07
C GLY A 41 5.22 8.99 -17.53
N ALA A 42 4.68 10.21 -17.62
CA ALA A 42 3.35 10.56 -17.14
C ALA A 42 2.19 9.85 -17.87
N GLN A 43 2.35 9.56 -19.17
CA GLN A 43 1.36 8.79 -19.92
C GLN A 43 1.28 7.34 -19.44
N GLN A 44 2.43 6.68 -19.29
CA GLN A 44 2.48 5.30 -18.79
C GLN A 44 1.92 5.19 -17.37
N TRP A 45 2.14 6.20 -16.53
CA TRP A 45 1.48 6.30 -15.23
C TRP A 45 -0.05 6.32 -15.38
N HIS A 46 -0.58 7.20 -16.24
CA HIS A 46 -2.01 7.39 -16.35
C HIS A 46 -2.73 6.11 -16.80
N ASP A 47 -2.15 5.39 -17.76
CA ASP A 47 -2.78 4.19 -18.33
C ASP A 47 -2.73 3.00 -17.37
N GLU A 48 -1.56 2.67 -16.83
CA GLU A 48 -1.40 1.46 -16.00
C GLU A 48 -1.88 1.67 -14.56
N ILE A 49 -1.44 2.75 -13.90
CA ILE A 49 -1.81 3.04 -12.50
C ILE A 49 -3.24 3.52 -12.43
N GLY A 50 -3.70 4.36 -13.35
CA GLY A 50 -5.09 4.80 -13.38
C GLY A 50 -6.06 3.63 -13.52
N ALA A 51 -5.77 2.69 -14.43
CA ALA A 51 -6.58 1.48 -14.60
C ALA A 51 -6.51 0.57 -13.36
N ALA A 52 -5.35 0.45 -12.73
CA ALA A 52 -5.19 -0.31 -11.48
C ALA A 52 -5.96 0.28 -10.33
N LEU A 53 -5.84 1.59 -10.12
CA LEU A 53 -6.62 2.30 -9.12
C LEU A 53 -8.09 2.05 -9.37
N HIS A 54 -8.60 2.13 -10.62
CA HIS A 54 -10.01 1.90 -10.95
C HIS A 54 -10.55 0.51 -10.62
N ARG A 55 -9.74 -0.55 -10.77
CA ARG A 55 -10.21 -1.93 -10.51
C ARG A 55 -9.98 -2.40 -9.07
N CYS A 56 -8.94 -1.91 -8.39
CA CYS A 56 -8.66 -2.26 -7.00
C CYS A 56 -9.73 -1.66 -6.07
N ASP A 57 -10.05 -2.38 -5.00
CA ASP A 57 -11.06 -1.98 -4.01
C ASP A 57 -10.48 -1.73 -2.62
N TRP A 58 -9.18 -2.01 -2.45
CA TRP A 58 -8.38 -1.64 -1.28
C TRP A 58 -7.11 -0.92 -1.71
N PHE A 59 -6.64 0.01 -0.88
CA PHE A 59 -5.41 0.75 -1.09
C PHE A 59 -4.49 0.53 0.11
N VAL A 60 -3.33 -0.08 -0.11
CA VAL A 60 -2.32 -0.29 0.92
C VAL A 60 -1.13 0.61 0.60
N LEU A 61 -0.70 1.39 1.58
CA LEU A 61 0.40 2.35 1.45
C LEU A 61 1.58 1.89 2.30
N VAL A 62 2.73 1.60 1.67
CA VAL A 62 3.97 1.32 2.40
C VAL A 62 4.67 2.64 2.70
N LEU A 63 4.75 2.99 3.99
CA LEU A 63 5.40 4.18 4.50
C LEU A 63 6.87 3.91 4.84
N SER A 64 7.73 4.73 4.24
CA SER A 64 9.17 4.79 4.44
C SER A 64 9.65 6.21 4.12
N PRO A 65 10.87 6.62 4.51
CA PRO A 65 11.43 7.90 4.06
C PRO A 65 11.39 8.07 2.53
N SER A 66 11.72 7.01 1.79
CA SER A 66 11.69 7.04 0.32
C SER A 66 10.28 7.08 -0.28
N ALA A 67 9.25 6.64 0.45
CA ALA A 67 7.86 6.77 0.02
C ALA A 67 7.34 8.19 0.22
N VAL A 68 7.74 8.84 1.32
CA VAL A 68 7.38 10.25 1.62
C VAL A 68 7.93 11.20 0.54
N GLU A 69 9.14 10.96 0.04
CA GLU A 69 9.76 11.75 -1.02
C GLU A 69 9.22 11.44 -2.43
N SER A 70 8.46 10.35 -2.59
CA SER A 70 8.02 9.89 -3.91
C SER A 70 6.79 10.67 -4.41
N MET A 71 6.97 11.40 -5.51
CA MET A 71 5.88 12.08 -6.19
C MET A 71 4.77 11.11 -6.65
N TRP A 72 5.13 9.87 -7.02
CA TRP A 72 4.15 8.88 -7.48
C TRP A 72 3.29 8.35 -6.33
N VAL A 73 3.91 8.00 -5.21
CA VAL A 73 3.19 7.58 -3.99
C VAL A 73 2.23 8.69 -3.56
N LYS A 74 2.68 9.96 -3.58
CA LYS A 74 1.83 11.10 -3.26
C LYS A 74 0.62 11.21 -4.20
N ARG A 75 0.83 11.08 -5.51
CA ARG A 75 -0.27 11.13 -6.51
C ARG A 75 -1.28 10.01 -6.34
N GLU A 76 -0.80 8.79 -6.10
CA GLU A 76 -1.65 7.62 -5.85
C GLU A 76 -2.48 7.79 -4.57
N LEU A 77 -1.87 8.26 -3.48
CA LEU A 77 -2.57 8.54 -2.22
C LEU A 77 -3.61 9.65 -2.39
N MET A 78 -3.27 10.76 -3.05
CA MET A 78 -4.23 11.85 -3.28
C MET A 78 -5.43 11.37 -4.11
N PHE A 79 -5.17 10.55 -5.14
CA PHE A 79 -6.24 9.95 -5.92
C PHE A 79 -7.12 9.04 -5.05
N SER A 80 -6.55 8.17 -4.22
CA SER A 80 -7.33 7.24 -3.40
C SER A 80 -8.17 7.96 -2.34
N LEU A 81 -7.65 9.02 -1.71
CA LEU A 81 -8.37 9.85 -0.73
C LEU A 81 -9.59 10.58 -1.32
N GLN A 82 -9.57 10.90 -2.63
CA GLN A 82 -10.69 11.57 -3.30
C GLN A 82 -11.81 10.61 -3.74
N GLN A 83 -11.65 9.30 -3.53
CA GLN A 83 -12.52 8.29 -4.09
C GLN A 83 -13.31 7.59 -2.97
N ASN A 84 -14.62 7.84 -2.90
CA ASN A 84 -15.51 7.28 -1.87
C ASN A 84 -15.43 5.75 -1.73
N ARG A 85 -15.08 5.02 -2.79
CA ARG A 85 -14.92 3.55 -2.74
C ARG A 85 -13.78 3.07 -1.86
N PHE A 86 -12.77 3.92 -1.60
CA PHE A 86 -11.65 3.66 -0.70
C PHE A 86 -11.89 4.21 0.72
N GLU A 87 -13.05 4.80 1.00
CA GLU A 87 -13.43 5.20 2.34
C GLU A 87 -13.34 3.99 3.29
N ASN A 88 -12.59 4.12 4.38
CA ASN A 88 -12.26 3.04 5.32
C ASN A 88 -11.51 1.83 4.72
N LYS A 89 -10.91 1.96 3.53
CA LYS A 89 -10.14 0.90 2.85
C LYS A 89 -8.75 1.35 2.38
N ILE A 90 -8.25 2.44 2.98
CA ILE A 90 -6.86 2.85 2.90
C ILE A 90 -6.16 2.31 4.15
N VAL A 91 -5.11 1.53 3.96
CA VAL A 91 -4.36 0.88 5.03
C VAL A 91 -2.89 1.32 4.93
N PRO A 92 -2.46 2.28 5.75
CA PRO A 92 -1.05 2.63 5.86
C PRO A 92 -0.29 1.54 6.63
N LEU A 93 0.87 1.14 6.10
CA LEU A 93 1.81 0.21 6.72
C LEU A 93 3.11 0.95 7.00
N LEU A 94 3.50 1.07 8.26
CA LEU A 94 4.76 1.72 8.64
C LEU A 94 5.91 0.71 8.50
N TYR A 95 6.65 0.77 7.39
CA TYR A 95 7.81 -0.09 7.15
C TYR A 95 9.08 0.47 7.80
N GLN A 96 9.28 1.78 7.72
CA GLN A 96 10.39 2.50 8.36
C GLN A 96 9.88 3.80 8.96
N THR A 97 10.42 4.20 10.11
CA THR A 97 10.07 5.49 10.74
C THR A 97 10.29 6.64 9.75
N CYS A 98 9.26 7.44 9.52
CA CYS A 98 9.29 8.57 8.59
C CYS A 98 8.26 9.63 8.99
N ASP A 99 8.47 10.86 8.52
CA ASP A 99 7.53 11.97 8.69
C ASP A 99 6.41 11.91 7.62
N TYR A 100 5.44 11.02 7.82
CA TYR A 100 4.37 10.77 6.86
C TYR A 100 3.36 11.93 6.73
N ASP A 101 3.36 12.90 7.64
CA ASP A 101 2.52 14.10 7.54
C ASP A 101 2.93 14.97 6.34
N GLN A 102 4.19 14.89 5.90
CA GLN A 102 4.66 15.52 4.65
C GLN A 102 4.00 14.93 3.40
N LEU A 103 3.60 13.65 3.47
CA LEU A 103 2.90 12.97 2.39
C LEU A 103 1.42 13.38 2.38
N SER A 104 0.76 13.30 3.55
CA SER A 104 -0.57 13.86 3.80
C SER A 104 -0.86 13.94 5.30
N TRP A 105 -1.25 15.11 5.79
CA TRP A 105 -1.65 15.34 7.19
C TRP A 105 -2.83 14.45 7.65
N THR A 106 -3.63 13.96 6.69
CA THR A 106 -4.73 13.05 7.01
C THR A 106 -4.24 11.68 7.47
N LEU A 107 -3.01 11.26 7.14
CA LEU A 107 -2.49 9.94 7.51
C LEU A 107 -2.44 9.72 9.02
N SER A 108 -2.26 10.80 9.80
CA SER A 108 -2.31 10.78 11.27
C SER A 108 -3.65 10.32 11.85
N SER A 109 -4.75 10.32 11.08
CA SER A 109 -6.05 9.81 11.53
C SER A 109 -6.33 8.35 11.14
N PHE A 110 -5.45 7.72 10.36
CA PHE A 110 -5.62 6.32 9.94
C PHE A 110 -5.02 5.38 10.97
N GLN A 111 -5.67 4.23 11.17
CA GLN A 111 -5.05 3.11 11.87
C GLN A 111 -3.94 2.53 11.00
N MET A 112 -2.70 2.61 11.50
CA MET A 112 -1.53 2.05 10.80
C MET A 112 -1.21 0.64 11.27
N ILE A 113 -0.64 -0.16 10.37
CA ILE A 113 -0.04 -1.45 10.71
C ILE A 113 1.47 -1.27 10.81
N ASP A 114 2.05 -1.66 11.94
CA ASP A 114 3.47 -1.48 12.21
C ASP A 114 4.30 -2.68 11.70
N PHE A 115 5.23 -2.41 10.79
CA PHE A 115 6.23 -3.36 10.27
C PHE A 115 7.66 -3.02 10.73
N THR A 116 7.84 -2.05 11.64
CA THR A 116 9.16 -1.64 12.16
C THR A 116 9.75 -2.63 13.17
N GLN A 117 8.92 -3.46 13.80
CA GLN A 117 9.33 -4.44 14.80
C GLN A 117 9.75 -5.77 14.17
N THR A 118 8.78 -6.55 13.68
CA THR A 118 9.01 -7.82 12.98
C THR A 118 8.06 -7.96 11.80
N PHE A 119 8.52 -8.68 10.76
CA PHE A 119 7.71 -8.91 9.58
C PHE A 119 6.47 -9.75 9.89
N GLU A 120 6.63 -10.76 10.74
CA GLU A 120 5.58 -11.70 11.14
C GLU A 120 4.47 -11.02 11.92
N GLN A 121 4.80 -10.08 12.81
CA GLN A 121 3.81 -9.32 13.57
C GLN A 121 2.99 -8.42 12.66
N GLY A 122 3.65 -7.64 11.80
CA GLY A 122 2.95 -6.81 10.82
C GLY A 122 2.07 -7.63 9.87
N CYS A 123 2.50 -8.84 9.48
CA CYS A 123 1.68 -9.75 8.69
C CYS A 123 0.41 -10.20 9.42
N ARG A 124 0.52 -10.55 10.71
CA ARG A 124 -0.64 -10.93 11.54
C ARG A 124 -1.66 -9.80 11.63
N ASP A 125 -1.18 -8.60 11.94
CA ASP A 125 -2.05 -7.44 12.13
C ASP A 125 -2.74 -7.03 10.82
N LEU A 126 -2.00 -7.09 9.70
CA LEU A 126 -2.56 -6.81 8.38
C LEU A 126 -3.62 -7.83 7.96
N LEU A 127 -3.35 -9.12 8.13
CA LEU A 127 -4.30 -10.19 7.77
C LEU A 127 -5.55 -10.16 8.66
N LEU A 128 -5.41 -9.75 9.92
CA LEU A 128 -6.51 -9.62 10.86
C LEU A 128 -7.57 -8.60 10.39
N LEU A 129 -7.16 -7.52 9.70
CA LEU A 129 -8.09 -6.55 9.09
C LEU A 129 -9.11 -7.21 8.15
N TRP A 130 -8.70 -8.32 7.53
CA TRP A 130 -9.52 -9.07 6.58
C TRP A 130 -10.04 -10.38 7.16
N GLY A 131 -9.87 -10.62 8.46
CA GLY A 131 -10.33 -11.83 9.16
C GLY A 131 -9.53 -13.08 8.80
N LEU A 132 -8.29 -12.92 8.31
CA LEU A 132 -7.41 -14.01 7.91
C LEU A 132 -6.40 -14.32 9.02
N GLY A 133 -6.09 -15.61 9.18
CA GLY A 133 -5.03 -16.07 10.07
C GLY A 133 -3.67 -16.11 9.37
N TYR A 134 -2.63 -15.64 10.04
CA TYR A 134 -1.25 -15.76 9.55
C TYR A 134 -0.76 -17.21 9.61
N GLN A 135 -0.17 -17.68 8.52
CA GLN A 135 0.40 -19.02 8.36
C GLN A 135 1.84 -18.82 7.88
N ALA A 136 2.80 -19.16 8.76
CA ALA A 136 4.24 -18.95 8.51
C ALA A 136 4.74 -19.75 7.30
#